data_AF-A0A2X0MMC3-F1
#
_entry.id   AF-A0A2X0MMC3-F1
#
_cell.length_a   1.000
_cell.length_b   1.000
_cell.length_c   1.000
_cell.angle_alpha   90.00
_cell.angle_beta   90.00
_cell.angle_gamma   90.00
#
_symmetry.space_group_name_H-M   'P 1'
#
loop_
_entity.id
_entity.type
_entity.pdbx_description
1 polymer ?
#
loop_
_entity_poly.entity_id
_entity_poly.type
_entity_poly.pdbx_seq_one_letter_code
_entity_poly.pdbx_strand_id
1 'polypeptide(L)'
;MHAPNVMASAPHYTSTLLRHALPLIPRHGFSLHTLQLASQAVPSPSSSSPLSLSSLNALFPSPPPRSHPNGTVSRRKTLTREQLIREARAQAPSGTASTFRSPLHNFDAIDVDAQAQATIGVGVGPLKALVQAWLEQGRTEMVQHVAVSRGKANQDQLVKLGLRHRIKYNEPVVDQLVEALALLGAPTSTPLSSPSALLPFPSPLPHFEHVARIAHDLAAASGDQSQGLEWYSVRASLGTLYGLSELHQLSPQLQGHDPSQRTLETYEFLDRMWDKSDGLAGLGAFATWVRRSWTGMGTSLGL
;
A
#
# COMPACT_ATOMS: atom_id res chain seq x y z
N MET A 1 11.71 9.65 46.99
CA MET A 1 10.50 9.47 46.18
C MET A 1 10.90 9.41 44.72
N HIS A 2 11.05 8.21 44.17
CA HIS A 2 11.40 7.98 42.76
C HIS A 2 10.13 8.01 41.92
N ALA A 3 10.11 8.86 40.89
CA ALA A 3 9.08 8.82 39.85
C ALA A 3 9.23 7.52 39.05
N PRO A 4 8.14 6.75 38.81
CA PRO A 4 8.22 5.58 37.97
C PRO A 4 8.41 6.01 36.50
N ASN A 5 9.38 5.35 35.87
CA ASN A 5 9.83 5.49 34.50
C ASN A 5 8.74 5.08 33.50
N VAL A 6 7.74 5.95 33.26
CA VAL A 6 6.68 5.73 32.25
C VAL A 6 7.13 6.27 30.89
N MET A 7 8.24 5.74 30.37
CA MET A 7 8.59 5.82 28.95
C MET A 7 9.39 4.57 28.56
N ALA A 8 8.81 3.38 28.76
CA ALA A 8 9.10 2.29 27.84
C ALA A 8 8.71 2.82 26.44
N SER A 9 9.71 3.07 25.60
CA SER A 9 9.64 4.08 24.55
C SER A 9 8.44 3.86 23.61
N ALA A 10 7.67 4.93 23.36
CA ALA A 10 6.55 4.93 22.41
C ALA A 10 6.82 4.18 21.08
N PRO A 11 8.02 4.25 20.45
CA PRO A 11 8.30 3.48 19.23
C PRO A 11 8.38 1.96 19.44
N HIS A 12 8.78 1.48 20.62
CA HIS A 12 8.78 0.03 20.89
C HIS A 12 7.35 -0.50 21.07
N TYR A 13 6.46 0.28 21.68
CA TYR A 13 5.07 -0.11 21.83
C TYR A 13 4.35 -0.19 20.48
N THR A 14 4.50 0.83 19.61
CA THR A 14 3.87 0.82 18.28
C THR A 14 4.37 -0.33 17.41
N SER A 15 5.68 -0.61 17.42
CA SER A 15 6.25 -1.76 16.71
C SER A 15 5.71 -3.09 17.23
N THR A 16 5.59 -3.24 18.55
CA THR A 16 5.04 -4.46 19.18
C THR A 16 3.56 -4.64 18.81
N LEU A 17 2.77 -3.57 18.91
CA LEU A 17 1.36 -3.57 18.52
C LEU A 17 1.17 -3.98 17.05
N LEU A 18 1.93 -3.38 16.14
CA LEU A 18 1.88 -3.72 14.72
C LEU A 18 2.24 -5.19 14.49
N ARG A 19 3.29 -5.70 15.13
CA ARG A 19 3.69 -7.11 15.02
C ARG A 19 2.59 -8.07 15.46
N HIS A 20 1.85 -7.75 16.54
CA HIS A 20 0.71 -8.54 16.97
C HIS A 20 -0.52 -8.40 16.05
N ALA A 21 -0.64 -7.30 15.31
CA ALA A 21 -1.74 -7.07 14.38
C ALA A 21 -1.58 -7.85 13.07
N LEU A 22 -0.36 -8.07 12.58
CA LEU A 22 -0.09 -8.77 11.31
C LEU A 22 -0.82 -10.11 11.13
N PRO A 23 -0.76 -11.07 12.08
CA PRO A 23 -1.45 -12.35 11.92
C PRO A 23 -2.99 -12.25 11.92
N LEU A 24 -3.54 -11.11 12.35
CA LEU A 24 -4.98 -10.86 12.40
C LEU A 24 -5.53 -10.28 11.09
N ILE A 25 -4.66 -9.69 10.25
CA ILE A 25 -5.06 -9.02 8.99
C ILE A 25 -5.82 -9.96 8.04
N PRO A 26 -5.41 -11.21 7.79
CA PRO A 26 -6.17 -12.10 6.90
C PRO A 26 -7.63 -12.30 7.30
N ARG A 27 -7.96 -12.15 8.59
CA ARG A 27 -9.31 -12.39 9.13
C ARG A 27 -10.12 -11.12 9.32
N HIS A 28 -9.47 -10.01 9.69
CA HIS A 28 -10.12 -8.76 10.09
C HIS A 28 -9.78 -7.57 9.17
N GLY A 29 -8.93 -7.80 8.19
CA GLY A 29 -8.44 -6.86 7.19
C GLY A 29 -7.59 -5.72 7.71
N PHE A 30 -7.29 -4.78 6.82
CA PHE A 30 -6.57 -3.55 7.14
C PHE A 30 -7.50 -2.53 7.83
N SER A 31 -7.91 -2.84 9.05
CA SER A 31 -8.92 -2.08 9.80
C SER A 31 -8.43 -1.64 11.18
N LEU A 32 -9.10 -0.62 11.75
CA LEU A 32 -8.86 -0.19 13.13
C LEU A 32 -9.23 -1.28 14.13
N HIS A 33 -10.22 -2.10 13.79
CA HIS A 33 -10.63 -3.24 14.60
C HIS A 33 -9.49 -4.23 14.79
N THR A 34 -8.69 -4.49 13.75
CA THR A 34 -7.49 -5.34 13.82
C THR A 34 -6.47 -4.80 14.84
N LEU A 35 -6.25 -3.48 14.88
CA LEU A 35 -5.37 -2.85 15.86
C LEU A 35 -5.93 -2.89 17.28
N GLN A 36 -7.25 -2.73 17.44
CA GLN A 36 -7.91 -2.87 18.74
C GLN A 36 -7.78 -4.29 19.30
N LEU A 37 -8.00 -5.31 18.46
CA LEU A 37 -7.80 -6.71 18.84
C LEU A 37 -6.33 -6.97 19.21
N ALA A 38 -5.39 -6.49 18.39
CA ALA A 38 -3.96 -6.62 18.69
C ALA A 38 -3.58 -5.99 20.03
N SER A 39 -4.19 -4.86 20.39
CA SER A 39 -3.91 -4.16 21.65
C SER A 39 -4.27 -4.96 22.90
N GLN A 40 -5.23 -5.90 22.80
CA GLN A 40 -5.61 -6.78 23.91
C GLN A 40 -4.53 -7.84 24.20
N ALA A 41 -3.74 -8.20 23.20
CA ALA A 41 -2.67 -9.19 23.32
C ALA A 41 -1.33 -8.59 23.75
N VAL A 42 -1.16 -7.26 23.66
CA VAL A 42 0.07 -6.57 24.05
C VAL A 42 0.04 -6.27 25.55
N PRO A 43 1.02 -6.76 26.34
CA PRO A 43 1.14 -6.39 27.75
C PRO A 43 1.34 -4.88 27.88
N SER A 44 0.29 -4.15 28.24
CA SER A 44 0.37 -2.71 28.50
C SER A 44 0.56 -2.49 30.01
N PRO A 45 1.47 -1.60 30.44
CA PRO A 45 1.77 -1.40 31.86
C PRO A 45 0.65 -0.69 32.65
N SER A 46 -0.42 -0.21 31.98
CA SER A 46 -1.37 0.73 32.61
C SER A 46 -2.85 0.65 32.18
N SER A 47 -3.29 -0.36 31.42
CA SER A 47 -4.72 -0.49 31.10
C SER A 47 -5.13 -1.89 30.64
N SER A 48 -6.13 -2.48 31.30
CA SER A 48 -6.80 -3.74 30.95
C SER A 48 -7.95 -3.56 29.93
N SER A 49 -8.08 -2.38 29.33
CA SER A 49 -9.14 -2.03 28.38
C SER A 49 -8.57 -1.87 26.96
N PRO A 50 -9.33 -2.23 25.91
CA PRO A 50 -8.90 -2.05 24.53
C PRO A 50 -8.59 -0.58 24.24
N LEU A 51 -7.57 -0.31 23.42
CA LEU A 51 -7.15 1.05 23.10
C LEU A 51 -8.30 1.85 22.46
N SER A 52 -8.52 3.06 22.99
CA SER A 52 -9.43 4.05 22.40
C SER A 52 -8.98 4.44 20.98
N LEU A 53 -9.94 4.78 20.12
CA LEU A 53 -9.69 5.34 18.78
C LEU A 53 -8.82 6.61 18.84
N SER A 54 -9.00 7.45 19.88
CA SER A 54 -8.18 8.65 20.07
C SER A 54 -6.72 8.30 20.40
N SER A 55 -6.51 7.25 21.20
CA SER A 55 -5.17 6.75 21.54
C SER A 55 -4.46 6.16 20.32
N LEU A 56 -5.16 5.41 19.46
CA LEU A 56 -4.59 4.89 18.21
C LEU A 56 -4.13 6.00 17.25
N ASN A 57 -4.92 7.07 17.11
CA ASN A 57 -4.50 8.23 16.30
C ASN A 57 -3.31 8.97 16.92
N ALA A 58 -3.21 9.05 18.24
CA ALA A 58 -2.07 9.64 18.91
C ALA A 58 -0.79 8.81 18.73
N LEU A 59 -0.91 7.48 18.67
CA LEU A 59 0.20 6.55 18.43
C LEU A 59 0.70 6.57 16.98
N PHE A 60 -0.19 6.84 16.02
CA PHE A 60 0.12 6.94 14.59
C PHE A 60 -0.30 8.32 14.04
N PRO A 61 0.41 9.40 14.42
CA PRO A 61 0.01 10.74 14.05
C PRO A 61 0.07 10.92 12.53
N SER A 62 -1.02 11.43 11.95
CA SER A 62 -1.00 11.96 10.60
C SER A 62 -0.12 13.22 10.57
N PRO A 63 0.80 13.38 9.60
CA PRO A 63 1.48 14.65 9.40
C PRO A 63 0.44 15.78 9.24
N PRO A 64 0.68 16.96 9.83
CA PRO A 64 -0.19 18.10 9.59
C PRO A 64 -0.26 18.36 8.08
N PRO A 65 -1.43 18.77 7.54
CA PRO A 65 -1.53 19.13 6.14
C PRO A 65 -0.44 20.17 5.82
N ARG A 66 0.36 19.92 4.78
CA ARG A 66 1.41 20.86 4.37
C ARG A 66 0.77 22.23 4.14
N SER A 67 1.02 23.17 5.04
CA SER A 67 0.68 24.57 4.84
C SER A 67 1.57 25.08 3.71
N HIS A 68 0.99 25.28 2.53
CA HIS A 68 1.67 26.05 1.49
C HIS A 68 2.03 27.43 2.08
N PRO A 69 3.28 27.90 1.96
CA PRO A 69 3.74 29.12 2.62
C PRO A 69 3.14 30.43 2.06
N ASN A 70 2.09 30.37 1.24
CA ASN A 70 1.34 31.54 0.79
C ASN A 70 -0.14 31.19 0.68
N GLY A 71 -0.91 31.57 1.69
CA GLY A 71 -2.36 31.40 1.69
C GLY A 71 -2.90 31.72 3.07
N THR A 72 -3.50 32.90 3.20
CA THR A 72 -4.23 33.37 4.38
C THR A 72 -5.10 32.26 4.96
N VAL A 73 -5.11 32.14 6.29
CA VAL A 73 -5.93 31.21 7.05
C VAL A 73 -7.41 31.55 6.83
N SER A 74 -7.99 31.05 5.75
CA SER A 74 -9.43 31.02 5.58
C SER A 74 -9.96 29.91 6.45
N ARG A 75 -10.54 30.30 7.59
CA ARG A 75 -11.42 29.48 8.43
C ARG A 75 -12.43 28.78 7.51
N ARG A 76 -12.16 27.52 7.15
CA ARG A 76 -13.04 26.74 6.25
C ARG A 76 -14.41 26.63 6.92
N LYS A 77 -15.39 27.37 6.41
CA LYS A 77 -16.80 27.13 6.71
C LYS A 77 -17.13 25.76 6.13
N THR A 78 -17.64 24.87 6.97
CA THR A 78 -18.27 23.62 6.54
C THR A 78 -19.53 24.00 5.76
N LEU A 79 -19.45 23.97 4.43
CA LEU A 79 -20.60 24.22 3.57
C LEU A 79 -21.47 22.97 3.53
N THR A 80 -22.77 23.13 3.72
CA THR A 80 -23.73 22.02 3.59
C THR A 80 -23.83 21.58 2.13
N ARG A 81 -24.27 20.34 1.89
CA ARG A 81 -24.44 19.75 0.55
C ARG A 81 -25.22 20.68 -0.41
N GLU A 82 -26.23 21.37 0.11
CA GLU A 82 -27.06 22.31 -0.65
C GLU A 82 -26.28 23.57 -1.07
N GLN A 83 -25.39 24.05 -0.21
CA GLN A 83 -24.53 25.21 -0.50
C GLN A 83 -23.48 24.87 -1.56
N LEU A 84 -22.90 23.67 -1.49
CA LEU A 84 -21.99 23.16 -2.52
C LEU A 84 -22.68 23.01 -3.89
N ILE A 85 -23.90 22.46 -3.91
CA ILE A 85 -24.70 22.35 -5.14
C ILE A 85 -25.01 23.74 -5.71
N ARG A 86 -25.32 24.72 -4.84
CA ARG A 86 -25.63 26.09 -5.28
C ARG A 86 -24.40 26.82 -5.83
N GLU A 87 -23.24 26.65 -5.22
CA GLU A 87 -21.98 27.22 -5.72
C GLU A 87 -21.52 26.55 -7.03
N ALA A 88 -21.62 25.22 -7.12
CA ALA A 88 -21.31 24.50 -8.36
C ALA A 88 -22.20 24.94 -9.53
N ARG A 89 -23.48 25.24 -9.25
CA ARG A 89 -24.43 25.74 -10.24
C ARG A 89 -24.17 27.21 -10.62
N ALA A 90 -23.64 28.01 -9.71
CA ALA A 90 -23.25 29.39 -9.96
C ALA A 90 -21.95 29.52 -10.78
N GLN A 91 -21.11 28.47 -10.78
CA GLN A 91 -19.82 28.45 -11.50
C GLN A 91 -19.90 27.80 -12.89
N ALA A 92 -21.07 27.30 -13.32
CA ALA A 92 -21.24 26.74 -14.66
C ALA A 92 -21.48 27.87 -15.69
N PRO A 93 -20.58 28.11 -16.66
CA PRO A 93 -20.86 29.02 -17.76
C PRO A 93 -21.94 28.43 -18.67
N SER A 94 -22.91 29.26 -19.05
CA SER A 94 -23.98 28.93 -19.99
C SER A 94 -23.40 28.57 -21.37
N GLY A 95 -23.24 27.28 -21.65
CA GLY A 95 -22.74 26.81 -22.94
C GLY A 95 -22.95 25.31 -23.16
N THR A 96 -23.89 25.01 -24.06
CA THR A 96 -24.09 23.73 -24.78
C THR A 96 -24.38 22.47 -23.96
N ALA A 97 -25.68 22.11 -23.94
CA ALA A 97 -26.17 20.80 -23.56
C ALA A 97 -25.63 19.72 -24.51
N SER A 98 -25.03 18.66 -23.95
CA SER A 98 -24.89 17.38 -24.64
C SER A 98 -25.39 16.28 -23.71
N THR A 99 -26.42 15.60 -24.19
CA THR A 99 -27.12 14.49 -23.57
C THR A 99 -26.19 13.28 -23.45
N PHE A 100 -25.81 12.91 -22.23
CA PHE A 100 -25.40 11.54 -21.93
C PHE A 100 -26.20 11.04 -20.74
N ARG A 101 -27.22 10.23 -21.06
CA ARG A 101 -28.09 9.57 -20.10
C ARG A 101 -27.45 8.20 -19.84
N SER A 102 -26.98 7.95 -18.63
CA SER A 102 -26.62 6.60 -18.17
C SER A 102 -27.44 6.24 -16.93
N PRO A 103 -28.08 5.06 -16.91
CA PRO A 103 -28.94 4.62 -15.82
C PRO A 103 -28.11 3.86 -14.77
N LEU A 104 -28.03 4.39 -13.54
CA LEU A 104 -27.61 3.63 -12.37
C LEU A 104 -28.52 4.01 -11.21
N HIS A 105 -29.72 3.44 -11.23
CA HIS A 105 -30.64 3.43 -10.10
C HIS A 105 -30.68 1.98 -9.59
N ASN A 106 -29.78 1.64 -8.68
CA ASN A 106 -29.88 0.58 -7.66
C ASN A 106 -28.48 0.23 -7.16
N PHE A 107 -28.06 0.89 -6.09
CA PHE A 107 -27.30 0.22 -5.04
C PHE A 107 -28.10 0.46 -3.77
N ASP A 108 -28.93 -0.54 -3.45
CA ASP A 108 -29.68 -0.58 -2.20
C ASP A 108 -28.73 -0.54 -1.01
N ALA A 109 -29.19 0.17 0.01
CA ALA A 109 -28.49 0.46 1.25
C ALA A 109 -28.03 -0.82 1.97
N ILE A 110 -26.72 -0.96 2.12
CA ILE A 110 -26.10 -1.88 3.08
C ILE A 110 -25.49 -1.01 4.17
N ASP A 111 -26.18 -0.86 5.31
CA ASP A 111 -25.70 -0.47 6.66
C ASP A 111 -24.38 0.34 6.80
N VAL A 112 -24.15 1.36 5.98
CA VAL A 112 -22.94 2.22 6.07
C VAL A 112 -23.02 3.20 7.26
N ASP A 113 -24.20 3.47 7.79
CA ASP A 113 -24.42 4.59 8.71
C ASP A 113 -23.87 4.37 10.12
N ALA A 114 -23.77 3.12 10.59
CA ALA A 114 -23.25 2.81 11.93
C ALA A 114 -21.70 2.92 12.01
N GLN A 115 -20.98 2.59 10.94
CA GLN A 115 -19.52 2.77 10.86
C GLN A 115 -19.14 4.19 10.42
N ALA A 116 -19.95 4.87 9.62
CA ALA A 116 -19.66 6.24 9.18
C ALA A 116 -19.64 7.25 10.34
N GLN A 117 -20.50 7.09 11.35
CA GLN A 117 -20.64 8.03 12.46
C GLN A 117 -19.52 7.92 13.52
N ALA A 118 -18.87 6.77 13.67
CA ALA A 118 -17.71 6.58 14.56
C ALA A 118 -16.37 7.07 13.95
N THR A 119 -16.36 7.42 12.66
CA THR A 119 -15.14 7.64 11.87
C THR A 119 -14.86 9.12 11.55
N ILE A 120 -15.76 10.01 12.00
CA ILE A 120 -15.67 11.47 11.83
C ILE A 120 -14.58 12.03 12.76
N GLY A 121 -13.31 11.82 12.41
CA GLY A 121 -12.15 12.30 13.18
C GLY A 121 -10.94 11.36 13.21
N VAL A 122 -11.06 10.16 12.65
CA VAL A 122 -9.93 9.20 12.60
C VAL A 122 -9.11 9.42 11.33
N GLY A 123 -7.81 9.67 11.50
CA GLY A 123 -6.87 9.83 10.40
C GLY A 123 -6.54 8.48 9.75
N VAL A 124 -6.03 8.52 8.52
CA VAL A 124 -5.57 7.32 7.78
C VAL A 124 -4.25 6.76 8.36
N GLY A 125 -3.61 7.50 9.29
CA GLY A 125 -2.31 7.15 9.90
C GLY A 125 -2.21 5.71 10.43
N PRO A 126 -3.10 5.25 11.32
CA PRO A 126 -3.05 3.89 11.84
C PRO A 126 -3.15 2.80 10.77
N LEU A 127 -4.05 2.99 9.78
CA LEU A 127 -4.22 2.02 8.69
C LEU A 127 -3.00 2.02 7.76
N LYS A 128 -2.47 3.19 7.44
CA LYS A 128 -1.23 3.31 6.65
C LYS A 128 -0.05 2.64 7.34
N ALA A 129 0.08 2.80 8.66
CA ALA A 129 1.10 2.11 9.45
C ALA A 129 0.92 0.59 9.41
N LEU A 130 -0.32 0.10 9.45
CA LEU A 130 -0.62 -1.33 9.33
C LEU A 130 -0.24 -1.89 7.95
N VAL A 131 -0.58 -1.18 6.86
CA VAL A 131 -0.17 -1.55 5.50
C VAL A 131 1.35 -1.55 5.37
N GLN A 132 2.02 -0.49 5.85
CA GLN A 132 3.48 -0.41 5.82
C GLN A 132 4.13 -1.57 6.59
N ALA A 133 3.61 -1.90 7.78
CA ALA A 133 4.09 -3.03 8.56
C ALA A 133 3.91 -4.38 7.84
N TRP A 134 2.77 -4.56 7.16
CA TRP A 134 2.54 -5.76 6.35
C TRP A 134 3.54 -5.90 5.21
N LEU A 135 3.76 -4.83 4.45
CA LEU A 135 4.72 -4.83 3.33
C LEU A 135 6.17 -5.05 3.81
N GLU A 136 6.53 -4.45 4.95
CA GLU A 136 7.83 -4.60 5.59
C GLU A 136 8.07 -6.03 6.09
N GLN A 137 7.07 -6.65 6.73
CA GLN A 137 7.16 -8.04 7.17
C GLN A 137 7.34 -8.97 5.98
N GLY A 138 6.53 -8.82 4.93
CA GLY A 138 6.67 -9.65 3.72
C GLY A 138 8.05 -9.51 3.06
N ARG A 139 8.66 -8.33 3.11
CA ARG A 139 10.04 -8.10 2.63
C ARG A 139 11.08 -8.78 3.53
N THR A 140 10.91 -8.66 4.85
CA THR A 140 11.79 -9.30 5.84
C THR A 140 11.78 -10.83 5.70
N GLU A 141 10.59 -11.43 5.58
CA GLU A 141 10.45 -12.88 5.38
C GLU A 141 11.05 -13.34 4.05
N MET A 142 10.86 -12.56 2.97
CA MET A 142 11.51 -12.82 1.68
C MET A 142 13.04 -12.87 1.84
N VAL A 143 13.65 -11.87 2.48
CA VAL A 143 15.10 -11.81 2.68
C VAL A 143 15.58 -13.00 3.51
N GLN A 144 14.87 -13.33 4.60
CA GLN A 144 15.20 -14.46 5.46
C GLN A 144 15.12 -15.80 4.69
N HIS A 145 14.08 -15.97 3.88
CA HIS A 145 13.88 -17.18 3.08
C HIS A 145 14.99 -17.37 2.03
N VAL A 146 15.41 -16.28 1.38
CA VAL A 146 16.55 -16.29 0.44
C VAL A 146 17.86 -16.57 1.18
N ALA A 147 18.08 -15.95 2.35
CA ALA A 147 19.29 -16.15 3.15
C ALA A 147 19.47 -17.60 3.60
N VAL A 148 18.40 -18.28 4.03
CA VAL A 148 18.43 -19.71 4.40
C VAL A 148 18.77 -20.63 3.21
N SER A 149 18.44 -20.17 2.01
CA SER A 149 18.70 -20.90 0.76
C SER A 149 20.07 -20.57 0.16
N ARG A 150 20.78 -19.59 0.72
CA ARG A 150 22.09 -19.15 0.24
C ARG A 150 23.11 -20.28 0.37
N GLY A 151 23.79 -20.59 -0.74
CA GLY A 151 24.75 -21.70 -0.84
C GLY A 151 24.14 -23.04 -1.28
N LYS A 152 22.80 -23.16 -1.37
CA LYS A 152 22.11 -24.35 -1.90
C LYS A 152 21.67 -24.18 -3.36
N ALA A 153 21.61 -22.95 -3.84
CA ALA A 153 21.03 -22.58 -5.12
C ALA A 153 21.85 -21.47 -5.80
N ASN A 154 21.76 -21.41 -7.13
CA ASN A 154 22.40 -20.37 -7.94
C ASN A 154 21.69 -19.01 -7.72
N GLN A 155 22.35 -17.91 -8.07
CA GLN A 155 21.80 -16.55 -7.89
C GLN A 155 20.43 -16.39 -8.57
N ASP A 156 20.27 -16.85 -9.82
CA ASP A 156 19.00 -16.84 -10.55
C ASP A 156 17.88 -17.57 -9.79
N GLN A 157 18.20 -18.74 -9.22
CA GLN A 157 17.25 -19.53 -8.44
C GLN A 157 16.88 -18.81 -7.15
N LEU A 158 17.84 -18.16 -6.48
CA LEU A 158 17.59 -17.36 -5.27
C LEU A 158 16.68 -16.16 -5.57
N VAL A 159 16.89 -15.49 -6.70
CA VAL A 159 16.04 -14.37 -7.13
C VAL A 159 14.63 -14.84 -7.45
N LYS A 160 14.46 -15.90 -8.27
CA LYS A 160 13.14 -16.49 -8.54
C LYS A 160 12.44 -16.91 -7.24
N LEU A 161 13.18 -17.55 -6.32
CA LEU A 161 12.67 -17.99 -5.02
C LEU A 161 12.16 -16.81 -4.19
N GLY A 162 12.92 -15.71 -4.13
CA GLY A 162 12.53 -14.50 -3.39
C GLY A 162 11.30 -13.82 -3.99
N LEU A 163 11.26 -13.65 -5.32
CA LEU A 163 10.09 -13.07 -6.00
C LEU A 163 8.82 -13.89 -5.73
N ARG A 164 8.89 -15.21 -5.91
CA ARG A 164 7.76 -16.11 -5.62
C ARG A 164 7.33 -16.05 -4.16
N HIS A 165 8.28 -16.09 -3.22
CA HIS A 165 7.98 -15.99 -1.80
C HIS A 165 7.26 -14.67 -1.46
N ARG A 166 7.70 -13.54 -2.02
CA ARG A 166 7.05 -12.26 -1.76
C ARG A 166 5.66 -12.18 -2.40
N ILE A 167 5.45 -12.72 -3.60
CA ILE A 167 4.12 -12.79 -4.23
C ILE A 167 3.18 -13.67 -3.38
N LYS A 168 3.68 -14.82 -2.89
CA LYS A 168 2.92 -15.71 -1.99
C LYS A 168 2.44 -15.02 -0.74
N TYR A 169 3.28 -14.16 -0.16
CA TYR A 169 2.92 -13.44 1.06
C TYR A 169 1.65 -12.59 0.93
N ASN A 170 1.29 -12.17 -0.30
CA ASN A 170 0.04 -11.44 -0.57
C ASN A 170 -1.20 -12.34 -0.64
N GLU A 171 -1.05 -13.66 -0.82
CA GLU A 171 -2.14 -14.64 -0.97
C GLU A 171 -3.29 -14.47 0.04
N PRO A 172 -3.06 -14.38 1.37
CA PRO A 172 -4.15 -14.30 2.34
C PRO A 172 -4.92 -12.97 2.34
N VAL A 173 -4.41 -11.94 1.67
CA VAL A 173 -4.99 -10.57 1.68
C VAL A 173 -5.20 -10.02 0.27
N VAL A 174 -5.10 -10.87 -0.76
CA VAL A 174 -5.10 -10.46 -2.16
C VAL A 174 -6.32 -9.63 -2.54
N ASP A 175 -7.49 -9.97 -1.99
CA ASP A 175 -8.75 -9.26 -2.26
C ASP A 175 -8.79 -7.85 -1.65
N GLN A 176 -8.02 -7.63 -0.58
CA GLN A 176 -7.96 -6.35 0.14
C GLN A 176 -6.73 -5.53 -0.25
N LEU A 177 -5.80 -6.11 -1.01
CA LEU A 177 -4.51 -5.51 -1.30
C LEU A 177 -4.65 -4.25 -2.16
N VAL A 178 -5.61 -4.20 -3.09
CA VAL A 178 -5.89 -2.99 -3.89
C VAL A 178 -6.26 -1.81 -2.99
N GLU A 179 -7.18 -2.03 -2.05
CA GLU A 179 -7.60 -1.01 -1.07
C GLU A 179 -6.44 -0.63 -0.15
N ALA A 180 -5.67 -1.61 0.33
CA ALA A 180 -4.49 -1.39 1.16
C ALA A 180 -3.42 -0.53 0.45
N LEU A 181 -3.14 -0.81 -0.82
CA LEU A 181 -2.19 -0.01 -1.62
C LEU A 181 -2.72 1.41 -1.89
N ALA A 182 -4.02 1.57 -2.09
CA ALA A 182 -4.63 2.89 -2.21
C ALA A 182 -4.44 3.74 -0.94
N LEU A 183 -4.51 3.13 0.25
CA LEU A 183 -4.26 3.82 1.53
C LEU A 183 -2.83 4.38 1.64
N LEU A 184 -1.84 3.82 0.94
CA LEU A 184 -0.48 4.37 0.91
C LEU A 184 -0.43 5.71 0.17
N GLY A 185 -1.18 5.82 -0.92
CA GLY A 185 -1.31 7.02 -1.75
C GLY A 185 -2.26 8.07 -1.17
N ALA A 186 -3.16 7.68 -0.25
CA ALA A 186 -4.09 8.58 0.40
C ALA A 186 -3.35 9.65 1.24
N PRO A 187 -3.70 10.95 1.09
CA PRO A 187 -3.16 11.99 1.97
C PRO A 187 -3.56 11.67 3.41
N THR A 188 -2.60 11.59 4.33
CA THR A 188 -2.87 11.12 5.70
C THR A 188 -3.81 12.04 6.50
N SER A 189 -4.05 13.26 5.99
CA SER A 189 -4.98 14.26 6.52
C SER A 189 -6.43 14.10 6.01
N THR A 190 -6.72 13.17 5.08
CA THR A 190 -8.11 12.90 4.67
C THR A 190 -8.78 12.02 5.71
N PRO A 191 -9.94 12.41 6.28
CA PRO A 191 -10.69 11.53 7.15
C PRO A 191 -11.21 10.34 6.35
N LEU A 192 -11.23 9.15 6.94
CA LEU A 192 -11.66 7.90 6.27
C LEU A 192 -13.09 8.00 5.70
N SER A 193 -13.95 8.83 6.31
CA SER A 193 -15.33 9.09 5.88
C SER A 193 -15.43 9.93 4.60
N SER A 194 -14.34 10.52 4.11
CA SER A 194 -14.38 11.32 2.90
C SER A 194 -14.22 10.42 1.66
N PRO A 195 -15.14 10.48 0.68
CA PRO A 195 -14.94 9.83 -0.63
C PRO A 195 -13.69 10.35 -1.33
N SER A 196 -13.12 11.47 -0.87
CA SER A 196 -11.84 11.99 -1.35
C SER A 196 -10.60 11.23 -0.85
N ALA A 197 -10.71 10.37 0.17
CA ALA A 197 -9.66 9.40 0.50
C ALA A 197 -9.51 8.32 -0.59
N LEU A 198 -10.55 8.16 -1.42
CA LEU A 198 -10.64 7.25 -2.56
C LEU A 198 -10.61 7.98 -3.92
N LEU A 199 -10.11 9.24 -3.97
CA LEU A 199 -9.99 9.97 -5.24
C LEU A 199 -9.16 9.17 -6.27
N PRO A 200 -9.50 9.30 -7.58
CA PRO A 200 -9.12 8.34 -8.64
C PRO A 200 -7.63 8.27 -8.99
N PHE A 201 -6.76 9.04 -8.33
CA PHE A 201 -5.32 9.01 -8.57
C PHE A 201 -4.56 8.94 -7.23
N PRO A 202 -4.52 7.77 -6.56
CA PRO A 202 -3.51 7.55 -5.54
C PRO A 202 -2.14 7.83 -6.18
N SER A 203 -1.30 8.62 -5.52
CA SER A 203 0.07 8.79 -6.01
C SER A 203 0.67 7.40 -6.19
N PRO A 204 1.23 7.04 -7.36
CA PRO A 204 1.85 5.74 -7.55
C PRO A 204 3.22 5.65 -6.85
N LEU A 205 3.74 6.79 -6.36
CA LEU A 205 5.06 6.89 -5.73
C LEU A 205 5.25 5.91 -4.56
N PRO A 206 4.31 5.75 -3.61
CA PRO A 206 4.48 4.81 -2.51
C PRO A 206 4.54 3.35 -2.97
N HIS A 207 3.82 3.01 -4.04
CA HIS A 207 3.89 1.68 -4.64
C HIS A 207 5.24 1.49 -5.36
N PHE A 208 5.74 2.48 -6.11
CA PHE A 208 7.07 2.40 -6.71
C PHE A 208 8.18 2.32 -5.66
N GLU A 209 8.06 3.03 -4.55
CA GLU A 209 9.00 2.93 -3.43
C GLU A 209 8.97 1.52 -2.81
N HIS A 210 7.79 0.95 -2.61
CA HIS A 210 7.62 -0.44 -2.17
C HIS A 210 8.33 -1.44 -3.09
N VAL A 211 8.06 -1.35 -4.39
CA VAL A 211 8.68 -2.20 -5.41
C VAL A 211 10.19 -2.02 -5.46
N ALA A 212 10.69 -0.78 -5.38
CA ALA A 212 12.12 -0.48 -5.40
C ALA A 212 12.84 -1.04 -4.16
N ARG A 213 12.23 -0.99 -2.97
CA ARG A 213 12.79 -1.59 -1.75
C ARG A 213 12.86 -3.11 -1.86
N ILE A 214 11.83 -3.76 -2.42
CA ILE A 214 11.86 -5.22 -2.67
C ILE A 214 13.01 -5.57 -3.60
N ALA A 215 13.14 -4.86 -4.72
CA ALA A 215 14.22 -5.09 -5.67
C ALA A 215 15.61 -4.90 -5.04
N HIS A 216 15.77 -3.86 -4.23
CA HIS A 216 17.01 -3.58 -3.52
C HIS A 216 17.38 -4.71 -2.55
N ASP A 217 16.45 -5.09 -1.67
CA ASP A 217 16.68 -6.09 -0.64
C ASP A 217 16.85 -7.50 -1.23
N LEU A 218 16.10 -7.82 -2.29
CA LEU A 218 16.24 -9.10 -2.98
C LEU A 218 17.60 -9.21 -3.70
N ALA A 219 18.04 -8.15 -4.38
CA ALA A 219 19.36 -8.12 -5.00
C ALA A 219 20.46 -8.31 -3.92
N ALA A 220 20.35 -7.60 -2.80
CA ALA A 220 21.29 -7.74 -1.70
C ALA A 220 21.28 -9.17 -1.09
N ALA A 221 20.09 -9.74 -0.85
CA ALA A 221 19.93 -11.07 -0.25
C ALA A 221 20.43 -12.20 -1.17
N SER A 222 20.23 -12.06 -2.49
CA SER A 222 20.71 -13.02 -3.49
C SER A 222 22.22 -12.97 -3.74
N GLY A 223 22.91 -11.94 -3.22
CA GLY A 223 24.36 -11.79 -3.35
C GLY A 223 24.83 -10.99 -4.56
N ASP A 224 23.97 -10.10 -5.08
CA ASP A 224 24.33 -9.18 -6.16
C ASP A 224 25.58 -8.34 -5.81
N GLN A 225 26.57 -8.34 -6.71
CA GLN A 225 27.81 -7.55 -6.58
C GLN A 225 27.88 -6.40 -7.58
N SER A 226 26.79 -6.11 -8.29
CA SER A 226 26.73 -5.08 -9.33
C SER A 226 27.12 -3.70 -8.79
N GLN A 227 27.90 -2.95 -9.58
CA GLN A 227 28.38 -1.61 -9.27
C GLN A 227 27.99 -0.63 -10.37
N GLY A 228 27.96 0.67 -10.06
CA GLY A 228 27.71 1.72 -11.06
C GLY A 228 26.36 1.58 -11.75
N LEU A 229 26.34 1.60 -13.09
CA LEU A 229 25.10 1.52 -13.88
C LEU A 229 24.40 0.16 -13.79
N GLU A 230 25.15 -0.93 -13.67
CA GLU A 230 24.58 -2.28 -13.54
C GLU A 230 23.75 -2.42 -12.27
N TRP A 231 24.17 -1.77 -11.16
CA TRP A 231 23.41 -1.71 -9.92
C TRP A 231 21.99 -1.19 -10.12
N TYR A 232 21.84 -0.14 -10.94
CA TYR A 232 20.55 0.46 -11.29
C TYR A 232 19.76 -0.44 -12.23
N SER A 233 20.41 -1.00 -13.25
CA SER A 233 19.77 -1.88 -14.23
C SER A 233 19.14 -3.11 -13.57
N VAL A 234 19.89 -3.80 -12.69
CA VAL A 234 19.39 -4.97 -11.96
C VAL A 234 18.16 -4.60 -11.12
N ARG A 235 18.23 -3.50 -10.35
CA ARG A 235 17.12 -3.08 -9.46
C ARG A 235 15.89 -2.58 -10.23
N ALA A 236 16.08 -1.86 -11.34
CA ALA A 236 14.97 -1.45 -12.20
C ALA A 236 14.26 -2.67 -12.80
N SER A 237 15.02 -3.66 -13.25
CA SER A 237 14.47 -4.89 -13.83
C SER A 237 13.76 -5.76 -12.81
N LEU A 238 14.38 -6.02 -11.66
CA LEU A 238 13.74 -6.78 -10.57
C LEU A 238 12.49 -6.08 -10.06
N GLY A 239 12.55 -4.75 -9.91
CA GLY A 239 11.39 -3.95 -9.54
C GLY A 239 10.27 -4.10 -10.56
N THR A 240 10.59 -4.05 -11.85
CA THR A 240 9.58 -4.20 -12.90
C THR A 240 8.98 -5.60 -12.94
N LEU A 241 9.79 -6.64 -12.82
CA LEU A 241 9.31 -8.03 -12.77
C LEU A 241 8.36 -8.23 -11.58
N TYR A 242 8.75 -7.75 -10.39
CA TYR A 242 7.90 -7.83 -9.22
C TYR A 242 6.62 -7.00 -9.39
N GLY A 243 6.73 -5.73 -9.78
CA GLY A 243 5.60 -4.83 -9.92
C GLY A 243 4.57 -5.31 -10.95
N LEU A 244 5.02 -5.79 -12.12
CA LEU A 244 4.13 -6.38 -13.11
C LEU A 244 3.47 -7.67 -12.60
N SER A 245 4.20 -8.49 -11.83
CA SER A 245 3.63 -9.71 -11.24
C SER A 245 2.60 -9.39 -10.16
N GLU A 246 2.85 -8.39 -9.31
CA GLU A 246 1.88 -7.93 -8.31
C GLU A 246 0.62 -7.34 -8.99
N LEU A 247 0.78 -6.55 -10.05
CA LEU A 247 -0.35 -6.06 -10.84
C LEU A 247 -1.11 -7.20 -11.54
N HIS A 248 -0.41 -8.21 -12.04
CA HIS A 248 -1.03 -9.41 -12.61
C HIS A 248 -1.88 -10.15 -11.56
N GLN A 249 -1.34 -10.35 -10.36
CA GLN A 249 -2.05 -10.96 -9.22
C GLN A 249 -3.34 -10.19 -8.85
N LEU A 250 -3.34 -8.87 -9.06
CA LEU A 250 -4.46 -7.97 -8.78
C LEU A 250 -5.39 -7.71 -9.98
N SER A 251 -5.10 -8.32 -11.12
CA SER A 251 -5.84 -8.11 -12.37
C SER A 251 -7.31 -8.54 -12.23
N PRO A 252 -8.26 -7.79 -12.82
CA PRO A 252 -9.66 -8.19 -12.89
C PRO A 252 -9.91 -9.56 -13.51
N GLN A 253 -9.00 -10.03 -14.38
CA GLN A 253 -9.10 -11.34 -15.02
C GLN A 253 -9.00 -12.50 -14.01
N LEU A 254 -8.27 -12.27 -12.92
CA LEU A 254 -8.08 -13.26 -11.85
C LEU A 254 -9.07 -13.08 -10.71
N GLN A 255 -9.88 -12.01 -10.72
CA GLN A 255 -10.91 -11.78 -9.71
C GLN A 255 -11.93 -12.92 -9.77
N GLY A 256 -12.21 -13.53 -8.60
CA GLY A 256 -13.10 -14.69 -8.47
C GLY A 256 -12.41 -16.05 -8.44
N HIS A 257 -11.12 -16.14 -8.79
CA HIS A 257 -10.34 -17.36 -8.55
C HIS A 257 -9.98 -17.50 -7.07
N ASP A 258 -9.72 -18.73 -6.63
CA ASP A 258 -9.19 -18.99 -5.29
C ASP A 258 -7.83 -18.28 -5.11
N PRO A 259 -7.50 -17.69 -3.95
CA PRO A 259 -6.25 -16.96 -3.76
C PRO A 259 -4.99 -17.77 -4.09
N SER A 260 -5.03 -19.08 -3.82
CA SER A 260 -3.93 -19.99 -4.14
C SER A 260 -3.73 -20.16 -5.65
N GLN A 261 -4.82 -20.24 -6.41
CA GLN A 261 -4.80 -20.33 -7.87
C GLN A 261 -4.25 -19.04 -8.50
N ARG A 262 -4.69 -17.86 -8.01
CA ARG A 262 -4.16 -16.57 -8.48
C ARG A 262 -2.65 -16.47 -8.30
N THR A 263 -2.17 -16.98 -7.17
CA THR A 263 -0.74 -17.01 -6.84
C THR A 263 0.02 -17.94 -7.78
N LEU A 264 -0.52 -19.11 -8.08
CA LEU A 264 0.08 -20.06 -9.04
C LEU A 264 0.16 -19.47 -10.45
N GLU A 265 -0.93 -18.89 -10.95
CA GLU A 265 -0.95 -18.24 -12.27
C GLU A 265 0.02 -17.07 -12.36
N THR A 266 0.19 -16.34 -11.25
CA THR A 266 1.18 -15.26 -11.15
C THR A 266 2.61 -15.80 -11.20
N TYR A 267 2.89 -16.98 -10.64
CA TYR A 267 4.20 -17.61 -10.79
C TYR A 267 4.49 -17.99 -12.23
N GLU A 268 3.51 -18.55 -12.94
CA GLU A 268 3.69 -18.86 -14.36
C GLU A 268 3.91 -17.60 -15.20
N PHE A 269 3.18 -16.52 -14.89
CA PHE A 269 3.41 -15.21 -15.52
C PHE A 269 4.83 -14.71 -15.26
N LEU A 270 5.29 -14.76 -14.02
CA LEU A 270 6.65 -14.38 -13.64
C LEU A 270 7.70 -15.22 -14.38
N ASP A 271 7.52 -16.54 -14.46
CA ASP A 271 8.44 -17.43 -15.16
C ASP A 271 8.51 -17.10 -16.65
N ARG A 272 7.36 -16.90 -17.30
CA ARG A 272 7.31 -16.48 -18.71
C ARG A 272 8.02 -15.15 -18.94
N MET A 273 7.88 -14.19 -18.02
CA MET A 273 8.56 -12.90 -18.11
C MET A 273 10.07 -13.02 -17.88
N TRP A 274 10.47 -13.86 -16.93
CA TRP A 274 11.87 -14.14 -16.63
C TRP A 274 12.58 -14.83 -17.80
N ASP A 275 11.95 -15.86 -18.38
CA ASP A 275 12.55 -16.62 -19.46
C ASP A 275 12.65 -15.76 -20.73
N LYS A 276 11.71 -14.84 -20.95
CA LYS A 276 11.80 -13.81 -22.01
C LYS A 276 12.92 -12.79 -21.79
N SER A 277 13.38 -12.60 -20.55
CA SER A 277 14.46 -11.67 -20.24
C SER A 277 15.82 -12.36 -20.15
N ASP A 278 15.97 -13.60 -20.64
CA ASP A 278 17.19 -14.44 -20.49
C ASP A 278 17.70 -14.48 -19.04
N GLY A 279 16.77 -14.47 -18.07
CA GLY A 279 17.08 -14.44 -16.64
C GLY A 279 17.91 -13.26 -16.19
N LEU A 280 18.88 -13.48 -15.28
CA LEU A 280 19.74 -12.40 -14.76
C LEU A 280 20.62 -11.77 -15.85
N ALA A 281 21.00 -12.53 -16.87
CA ALA A 281 21.90 -12.08 -17.93
C ALA A 281 21.27 -11.03 -18.85
N GLY A 282 19.97 -11.10 -19.11
CA GLY A 282 19.27 -10.12 -19.96
C GLY A 282 18.61 -8.97 -19.20
N LEU A 283 18.77 -8.87 -17.87
CA LEU A 283 18.16 -7.79 -17.09
C LEU A 283 18.66 -6.39 -17.47
N GLY A 284 19.87 -6.23 -18.00
CA GLY A 284 20.34 -4.94 -18.52
C GLY A 284 19.57 -4.49 -19.76
N ALA A 285 19.31 -5.41 -20.69
CA ALA A 285 18.52 -5.17 -21.90
C ALA A 285 17.04 -4.96 -21.56
N PHE A 286 16.51 -5.74 -20.61
CA PHE A 286 15.15 -5.56 -20.10
C PHE A 286 14.98 -4.22 -19.40
N ALA A 287 15.91 -3.78 -18.54
CA ALA A 287 15.87 -2.44 -17.92
C ALA A 287 15.80 -1.33 -18.98
N THR A 288 16.56 -1.50 -20.07
CA THR A 288 16.56 -0.56 -21.19
C THR A 288 15.23 -0.57 -21.95
N TRP A 289 14.64 -1.75 -22.16
CA TRP A 289 13.30 -1.89 -22.73
C TRP A 289 12.23 -1.26 -21.84
N VAL A 290 12.23 -1.54 -20.53
CA VAL A 290 11.32 -0.94 -19.54
C VAL A 290 11.47 0.56 -19.55
N ARG A 291 12.70 1.08 -19.47
CA ARG A 291 12.97 2.51 -19.57
C ARG A 291 12.33 3.10 -20.82
N ARG A 292 12.49 2.45 -21.98
CA ARG A 292 11.94 2.92 -23.25
C ARG A 292 10.40 2.89 -23.28
N SER A 293 9.79 1.84 -22.73
CA SER A 293 8.33 1.71 -22.56
C SER A 293 7.77 2.79 -21.64
N TRP A 294 8.46 3.12 -20.55
CA TRP A 294 8.03 4.13 -19.58
C TRP A 294 8.28 5.56 -20.05
N THR A 295 9.38 5.83 -20.75
CA THR A 295 9.61 7.13 -21.39
C THR A 295 8.54 7.43 -22.44
N GLY A 296 8.06 6.41 -23.16
CA GLY A 296 6.95 6.56 -24.11
C GLY A 296 5.61 6.85 -23.44
N MET A 297 5.36 6.27 -22.25
CA MET A 297 4.19 6.60 -21.44
C MET A 297 4.28 8.01 -20.85
N GLY A 298 5.45 8.44 -20.38
CA GLY A 298 5.68 9.78 -19.81
C GLY A 298 5.48 10.90 -20.84
N THR A 299 5.98 10.75 -22.06
CA THR A 299 5.72 11.71 -23.15
C THR A 299 4.26 11.70 -23.62
N SER A 300 3.54 10.58 -23.48
CA SER A 300 2.10 10.51 -23.80
C SER A 300 1.19 11.15 -22.74
N LEU A 301 1.67 11.31 -21.50
CA LEU A 301 0.95 11.95 -20.39
C LEU A 301 1.22 13.46 -20.27
N GLY A 302 2.01 14.04 -21.18
CA GLY A 302 2.23 15.49 -21.24
C GLY A 302 3.04 16.05 -20.06
N LEU A 303 4.13 15.36 -19.67
CA LEU A 303 5.24 15.95 -18.90
C LEU A 303 6.42 16.25 -19.83
#